data_AF-A0ABD2WKJ6-F1
#
_entry.id   AF-A0ABD2WKJ6-F1
#
_cell.length_a   1.000
_cell.length_b   1.000
_cell.length_c   1.000
_cell.angle_alpha   90.00
_cell.angle_beta   90.00
_cell.angle_gamma   90.00
#
_symmetry.space_group_name_H-M   'P 1'
#
loop_
_entity.id
_entity.type
_entity.pdbx_description
1 polymer ?
#
loop_
_entity_poly.entity_id
_entity_poly.type
_entity_poly.pdbx_seq_one_letter_code
_entity_poly.pdbx_strand_id
1 'polypeptide(L)'
;MFELLLRRGFDPNVADNDGSTALHLICMADDDNDWAKMLFEISEEKNRQVQIDARGMCDFTPLHQALVKKELRAVAELLLRKGAATNLVD
;
A
#
# COMPACT_ATOMS: atom_id res chain seq x y z
N MET A 1 -14.07 -6.86 5.95
CA MET A 1 -13.31 -6.74 7.22
C MET A 1 -12.32 -5.57 7.16
N PHE A 2 -11.48 -5.46 6.13
CA PHE A 2 -10.48 -4.40 5.98
C PHE A 2 -11.04 -2.97 6.17
N GLU A 3 -12.13 -2.62 5.48
CA GLU A 3 -12.80 -1.32 5.61
C GLU A 3 -13.14 -0.95 7.06
N LEU A 4 -13.74 -1.90 7.80
CA LEU A 4 -14.16 -1.69 9.18
C LEU A 4 -12.96 -1.41 10.10
N LEU A 5 -11.81 -2.06 9.86
CA LEU A 5 -10.59 -1.79 10.62
C LEU A 5 -10.09 -0.37 10.39
N LEU A 6 -10.00 0.05 9.13
CA LEU A 6 -9.60 1.41 8.77
C LEU A 6 -10.54 2.45 9.40
N ARG A 7 -11.87 2.23 9.32
CA ARG A 7 -12.86 3.12 9.92
C ARG A 7 -12.75 3.20 11.44
N ARG A 8 -12.34 2.12 12.12
CA ARG A 8 -12.08 2.09 13.57
C ARG A 8 -10.74 2.69 14.00
N GLY A 9 -9.96 3.23 13.06
CA GLY A 9 -8.74 3.97 13.37
C GLY A 9 -7.46 3.16 13.26
N PHE A 10 -7.52 1.92 12.76
CA PHE A 10 -6.32 1.15 12.40
C PHE A 10 -5.38 2.01 11.55
N ASP A 11 -4.12 2.14 11.96
CA ASP A 11 -3.12 2.92 11.24
C ASP A 11 -2.44 2.07 10.15
N PRO A 12 -2.66 2.37 8.85
CA PRO A 12 -2.10 1.60 7.76
C PRO A 12 -0.58 1.72 7.61
N ASN A 13 0.05 2.67 8.30
CA ASN A 13 1.50 2.85 8.29
C ASN A 13 2.22 2.02 9.34
N VAL A 14 1.49 1.35 10.23
CA VAL A 14 2.11 0.43 11.18
C VAL A 14 2.67 -0.76 10.41
N ALA A 15 3.98 -0.93 10.52
CA ALA A 15 4.69 -2.06 9.94
C ALA A 15 4.60 -3.29 10.87
N ASP A 16 4.57 -4.47 10.27
CA ASP A 16 4.80 -5.73 10.98
C ASP A 16 6.30 -5.95 11.27
N ASN A 17 6.65 -7.15 11.75
CA ASN A 17 8.03 -7.51 12.11
C ASN A 17 8.98 -7.54 10.89
N ASP A 18 8.44 -7.65 9.68
CA ASP A 18 9.22 -7.65 8.44
C ASP A 18 9.30 -6.25 7.81
N GLY A 19 8.79 -5.22 8.50
CA GLY A 19 8.70 -3.86 7.97
C GLY A 19 7.51 -3.64 7.03
N SER A 20 6.67 -4.65 6.81
CA SER A 20 5.57 -4.57 5.85
C SER A 20 4.40 -3.78 6.42
N THR A 21 4.06 -2.68 5.76
CA THR A 21 2.85 -1.89 6.04
C THR A 21 1.62 -2.50 5.36
N ALA A 22 0.42 -1.98 5.65
CA ALA A 22 -0.80 -2.43 4.98
C ALA A 22 -0.70 -2.33 3.45
N LEU A 23 0.03 -1.35 2.93
CA LEU A 23 0.21 -1.16 1.49
C LEU A 23 1.09 -2.25 0.86
N HIS A 24 2.10 -2.77 1.57
CA HIS A 24 2.86 -3.94 1.15
C HIS A 24 1.96 -5.19 1.08
N LEU A 25 1.17 -5.42 2.13
CA LEU A 25 0.27 -6.58 2.19
C LEU A 25 -0.75 -6.56 1.05
N ILE A 26 -1.30 -5.38 0.71
CA ILE A 26 -2.18 -5.20 -0.46
C ILE A 26 -1.43 -5.55 -1.75
N CYS A 27 -0.18 -5.14 -1.89
CA CYS A 27 0.64 -5.44 -3.08
C CYS A 27 1.15 -6.89 -3.12
N MET A 28 0.93 -7.67 -2.06
CA MET A 28 1.19 -9.12 -2.04
C MET A 28 -0.04 -9.96 -2.34
N ALA A 29 -1.24 -9.36 -2.37
CA ALA A 29 -2.48 -10.06 -2.70
C ALA A 29 -2.43 -10.68 -4.10
N ASP A 30 -3.25 -11.70 -4.35
CA ASP A 30 -3.29 -12.40 -5.63
C ASP A 30 -4.11 -11.65 -6.69
N ASP A 31 -4.97 -10.73 -6.27
CA ASP A 31 -5.87 -9.94 -7.11
C ASP A 31 -6.07 -8.51 -6.60
N ASP A 32 -6.51 -7.63 -7.51
CA ASP A 32 -6.91 -6.26 -7.19
C ASP A 32 -8.32 -6.23 -6.58
N ASN A 33 -8.39 -6.26 -5.24
CA ASN A 33 -9.63 -6.21 -4.47
C ASN A 33 -10.08 -4.79 -4.11
N ASP A 34 -9.63 -3.76 -4.83
CA ASP A 34 -9.87 -2.34 -4.53
C ASP A 34 -9.37 -1.88 -3.14
N TRP A 35 -8.62 -2.72 -2.42
CA TRP A 35 -8.12 -2.38 -1.08
C TRP A 35 -7.19 -1.17 -1.08
N ALA A 36 -6.39 -0.98 -2.14
CA ALA A 36 -5.55 0.20 -2.27
C ALA A 36 -6.40 1.48 -2.37
N LYS A 37 -7.48 1.47 -3.16
CA LYS A 37 -8.40 2.62 -3.28
C LYS A 37 -9.06 2.92 -1.94
N MET A 38 -9.65 1.89 -1.32
CA MET A 38 -10.29 1.99 0.00
C MET A 38 -9.33 2.51 1.07
N LEU A 39 -8.07 2.07 1.05
CA LEU A 39 -7.04 2.55 1.97
C LEU A 39 -6.82 4.06 1.82
N PHE A 40 -6.62 4.54 0.58
CA PHE A 40 -6.38 5.97 0.33
C PHE A 40 -7.61 6.82 0.66
N GLU A 41 -8.80 6.41 0.23
CA GLU A 41 -10.05 7.14 0.46
C GLU A 41 -10.33 7.30 1.96
N ILE A 42 -10.29 6.21 2.73
CA ILE A 42 -10.58 6.27 4.18
C ILE A 42 -9.45 7.00 4.93
N SER A 43 -8.20 6.88 4.48
CA SER A 43 -7.10 7.63 5.09
C SER A 43 -7.25 9.13 4.85
N GLU A 44 -7.65 9.54 3.64
CA GLU A 44 -7.96 10.93 3.30
C GLU A 44 -9.16 11.46 4.10
N GLU A 45 -10.27 10.71 4.19
CA GLU A 45 -11.41 11.04 5.06
C GLU A 45 -10.99 11.30 6.52
N LYS A 46 -9.98 10.58 7.00
CA LYS A 46 -9.45 10.68 8.36
C LYS A 46 -8.28 11.65 8.51
N ASN A 47 -7.92 12.41 7.47
CA ASN A 47 -6.74 13.28 7.43
C ASN A 47 -5.44 12.56 7.82
N ARG A 48 -5.30 11.31 7.40
CA ARG A 48 -4.11 10.49 7.62
C ARG A 48 -3.32 10.34 6.32
N GLN A 49 -2.05 10.70 6.36
CA GLN A 49 -1.13 10.45 5.27
C GLN A 49 -0.73 8.96 5.24
N VAL A 50 -0.82 8.33 4.07
CA VAL A 50 -0.30 6.97 3.85
C VAL A 50 1.18 7.08 3.44
N GLN A 51 2.04 6.30 4.07
CA GLN A 51 3.47 6.19 3.73
C GLN A 51 3.63 5.31 2.48
N ILE A 52 3.51 5.95 1.31
CA ILE A 52 3.49 5.26 0.01
C ILE A 52 4.80 4.55 -0.29
N ASP A 53 5.93 5.16 0.08
CA ASP A 53 7.28 4.64 -0.14
C ASP A 53 7.88 4.02 1.14
N ALA A 54 7.05 3.50 2.05
CA ALA A 54 7.54 2.75 3.20
C ALA A 54 8.43 1.60 2.70
N ARG A 55 9.54 1.33 3.39
CA ARG A 55 10.48 0.27 3.04
C ARG A 55 10.21 -0.93 3.93
N GLY A 56 9.73 -2.01 3.31
CA GLY A 56 9.46 -3.27 3.97
C GLY A 56 10.67 -4.21 3.94
N MET A 57 10.39 -5.51 3.84
CA MET A 57 11.42 -6.54 3.77
C MET A 57 12.36 -6.29 2.59
N CYS A 58 13.66 -6.41 2.82
CA CYS A 58 14.70 -6.16 1.82
C CYS A 58 14.62 -4.77 1.17
N ASP A 59 14.20 -3.75 1.92
CA ASP A 59 14.08 -2.37 1.45
C ASP A 59 13.10 -2.16 0.28
N PHE A 60 12.25 -3.16 -0.01
CA PHE A 60 11.25 -3.04 -1.05
C PHE A 60 10.15 -2.06 -0.67
N THR A 61 9.69 -1.30 -1.65
CA THR A 61 8.51 -0.44 -1.51
C THR A 61 7.26 -1.21 -1.95
N PRO A 62 6.05 -0.73 -1.61
CA PRO A 62 4.83 -1.30 -2.16
C PRO A 62 4.81 -1.30 -3.70
N LEU A 63 5.40 -0.28 -4.34
CA LEU A 63 5.49 -0.24 -5.80
C LEU A 63 6.40 -1.35 -6.34
N HIS A 64 7.55 -1.64 -5.70
CA HIS A 64 8.39 -2.78 -6.08
C HIS A 64 7.58 -4.08 -6.10
N GLN A 65 6.75 -4.29 -5.08
CA GLN A 65 5.96 -5.52 -4.96
C GLN A 65 4.80 -5.59 -5.96
N ALA A 66 4.10 -4.48 -6.18
CA ALA A 66 3.00 -4.40 -7.15
C ALA A 66 3.46 -4.68 -8.59
N LEU A 67 4.72 -4.33 -8.94
CA LEU A 67 5.27 -4.54 -10.28
C LEU A 67 5.64 -6.01 -10.57
N VAL A 68 5.71 -6.88 -9.56
CA VAL A 68 6.03 -8.31 -9.74
C VAL A 68 4.83 -9.08 -10.30
N LYS A 69 3.60 -8.63 -10.02
CA LYS A 69 2.35 -9.32 -10.42
C LYS A 69 1.62 -8.55 -11.52
N LYS A 70 1.11 -9.26 -12.54
CA LYS A 70 0.40 -8.63 -13.67
C LYS A 70 -0.98 -8.13 -13.26
N GLU A 71 -1.60 -8.82 -12.32
CA GLU A 71 -2.93 -8.60 -11.78
C GLU A 71 -3.01 -7.28 -11.01
N LEU A 72 -1.88 -6.82 -10.46
CA LEU A 72 -1.77 -5.60 -9.67
C LEU A 72 -1.42 -4.36 -10.50
N ARG A 73 -1.59 -4.42 -11.83
CA ARG A 73 -1.32 -3.28 -12.72
C ARG A 73 -2.07 -2.02 -12.29
N ALA A 74 -3.36 -2.14 -11.97
CA ALA A 74 -4.17 -0.99 -11.57
C ALA A 74 -3.75 -0.43 -10.20
N VAL A 75 -3.29 -1.30 -9.28
CA VAL A 75 -2.70 -0.89 -8.00
C VAL A 75 -1.38 -0.15 -8.23
N ALA A 76 -0.49 -0.66 -9.08
CA ALA A 76 0.76 0.01 -9.43
C ALA A 76 0.51 1.39 -10.07
N GLU A 77 -0.44 1.49 -11.01
CA GLU A 77 -0.84 2.77 -11.60
C GLU A 77 -1.41 3.74 -10.55
N LEU A 78 -2.18 3.25 -9.57
CA LEU A 78 -2.69 4.06 -8.46
C LEU A 78 -1.56 4.57 -7.56
N LEU A 79 -0.60 3.72 -7.20
CA LEU A 79 0.57 4.10 -6.41
C LEU A 79 1.36 5.22 -7.10
N LEU A 80 1.62 5.09 -8.40
CA LEU A 80 2.28 6.13 -9.20
C LEU A 80 1.50 7.44 -9.20
N ARG A 81 0.17 7.40 -9.38
CA ARG A 81 -0.69 8.60 -9.31
C ARG A 81 -0.68 9.26 -7.93
N LYS A 82 -0.50 8.47 -6.87
CA LYS A 82 -0.37 8.97 -5.49
C LYS A 82 1.04 9.44 -5.15
N GLY A 83 2.00 9.30 -6.08
CA GLY A 83 3.34 9.86 -5.96
C GLY A 83 4.42 8.88 -5.54
N ALA A 84 4.20 7.57 -5.69
CA ALA A 84 5.23 6.55 -5.42
C ALA A 84 6.50 6.80 -6.24
N ALA A 85 7.65 6.73 -5.59
CA ALA A 85 8.94 6.95 -6.24
C ALA A 85 9.32 5.74 -7.11
N THR A 86 9.75 6.00 -8.34
CA THR A 86 10.10 4.96 -9.34
C THR A 86 11.58 4.57 -9.33
N ASN A 87 12.41 5.31 -8.59
CA ASN A 87 13.86 5.21 -8.64
C ASN A 87 14.50 4.90 -7.28
N LEU A 88 13.70 4.44 -6.32
CA LEU A 88 14.25 3.98 -5.06
C LEU A 88 15.00 2.69 -5.34
N VAL A 89 16.32 2.77 -5.35
CA VAL A 89 17.18 1.60 -5.41
C VAL A 89 16.92 0.72 -4.19
N ASP A 90 16.70 -0.55 -4.50
CA ASP A 90 16.72 -1.72 -3.64
C ASP A 90 18.11 -1.96 -3.04
#